data_AF-A0A1D6M3N6-F1
#
_entry.id   AF-A0A1D6M3N6-F1
#
_cell.length_a   1.000
_cell.length_b   1.000
_cell.length_c   1.000
_cell.angle_alpha   90.00
_cell.angle_beta   90.00
_cell.angle_gamma   90.00
#
_symmetry.space_group_name_H-M   'P 1'
#
loop_
_entity.id
_entity.type
_entity.pdbx_description
1 polymer ?
#
loop_
_entity_poly.entity_id
_entity_poly.type
_entity_poly.pdbx_seq_one_letter_code
_entity_poly.pdbx_strand_id
1 'polypeptide(L)'
;MFDGGYREKDARDIEIPNIRWEVFELMMRFIYTGSVQINSEISQDLLRAADQYLLEGLKRLCEYTIAKDVNLDNVSDMYDLSEAFHAVSLRHTCILYILEHFNKICTRAGSAQLIQRVIPEIRNFLTKALNSSRSPSPSDRNSQT
;
A
#
# COMPACT_ATOMS: atom_id res chain seq x y z
N MET A 1 -2.66 -21.24 9.65
CA MET A 1 -4.03 -21.75 9.48
C MET A 1 -4.03 -23.28 9.41
N PHE A 2 -3.48 -23.87 8.36
CA PHE A 2 -3.59 -25.32 8.11
C PHE A 2 -2.56 -26.20 8.84
N ASP A 3 -1.39 -25.67 9.16
CA ASP A 3 -0.30 -26.43 9.81
C ASP A 3 -0.01 -25.93 11.25
N GLY A 4 -0.87 -25.05 11.77
CA GLY A 4 -0.60 -24.30 13.00
C GLY A 4 -1.26 -24.83 14.27
N GLY A 5 -1.86 -26.02 14.26
CA GLY A 5 -2.59 -26.55 15.42
C GLY A 5 -3.97 -25.91 15.68
N TYR A 6 -4.44 -25.05 14.77
CA TYR A 6 -5.75 -24.38 14.90
C TYR A 6 -6.92 -25.30 14.56
N ARG A 7 -8.15 -24.88 14.88
CA ARG A 7 -9.38 -25.65 14.63
C ARG A 7 -9.57 -25.97 13.15
N GLU A 8 -9.08 -25.09 12.30
CA GLU A 8 -9.11 -25.16 10.84
C GLU A 8 -8.23 -26.29 10.29
N LYS A 9 -7.28 -26.82 11.07
CA LYS A 9 -6.38 -27.90 10.62
C LYS A 9 -7.14 -29.20 10.32
N ASP A 10 -8.17 -29.51 11.13
CA ASP A 10 -8.97 -30.73 11.02
C ASP A 10 -10.35 -30.46 10.41
N ALA A 11 -10.63 -29.21 10.03
CA ALA A 11 -11.90 -28.81 9.47
C ALA A 11 -11.98 -29.20 7.99
N ARG A 12 -13.10 -29.81 7.59
CA ARG A 12 -13.38 -30.10 6.17
C ARG A 12 -13.76 -28.84 5.40
N ASP A 13 -14.53 -27.97 6.06
CA ASP A 13 -15.04 -26.72 5.50
C ASP A 13 -14.52 -25.55 6.35
N ILE A 14 -14.07 -24.49 5.67
CA ILE A 14 -13.54 -23.28 6.31
C ILE A 14 -14.37 -22.11 5.83
N GLU A 15 -15.03 -21.45 6.78
CA GLU A 15 -15.78 -20.23 6.51
C GLU A 15 -14.82 -19.05 6.42
N ILE A 16 -14.98 -18.24 5.38
CA ILE A 16 -14.23 -17.02 5.17
C ILE A 16 -15.19 -15.84 5.38
N PRO A 17 -15.26 -15.25 6.59
CA PRO A 17 -16.20 -14.19 6.89
C PRO A 17 -15.78 -12.86 6.27
N ASN A 18 -16.75 -11.96 6.07
CA ASN A 18 -16.55 -10.56 5.65
C ASN A 18 -15.86 -10.37 4.29
N ILE A 19 -15.97 -11.35 3.38
CA ILE A 19 -15.53 -11.21 1.98
C ILE A 19 -16.72 -11.39 1.03
N ARG A 20 -16.83 -10.50 0.04
CA ARG A 20 -17.79 -10.68 -1.05
C ARG A 20 -17.32 -11.82 -1.96
N TRP A 21 -18.27 -12.55 -2.54
CA TRP A 21 -17.97 -13.65 -3.46
C TRP A 21 -17.02 -13.23 -4.59
N GLU A 22 -17.31 -12.10 -5.26
CA GLU A 22 -16.49 -11.60 -6.37
C GLU A 22 -15.04 -11.34 -5.96
N VAL A 23 -14.82 -10.80 -4.75
CA VAL A 23 -13.48 -10.54 -4.20
C VAL A 23 -12.76 -11.86 -3.95
N PHE A 24 -13.46 -12.82 -3.35
CA PHE A 24 -12.92 -14.15 -3.07
C PHE A 24 -12.56 -14.89 -4.37
N GLU A 25 -13.40 -14.83 -5.39
CA GLU A 25 -13.15 -15.44 -6.69
C GLU A 25 -11.87 -14.88 -7.34
N LEU A 26 -11.71 -13.55 -7.37
CA LEU A 26 -10.50 -12.91 -7.92
C LEU A 26 -9.25 -13.27 -7.11
N MET A 27 -9.37 -13.33 -5.79
CA MET A 27 -8.29 -13.75 -4.91
C MET A 27 -7.84 -15.18 -5.23
N MET A 28 -8.79 -16.11 -5.34
CA MET A 28 -8.50 -17.50 -5.71
C MET A 28 -7.91 -17.61 -7.11
N ARG A 29 -8.45 -16.86 -8.08
CA ARG A 29 -7.90 -16.81 -9.43
C ARG A 29 -6.44 -16.35 -9.44
N PHE A 30 -6.12 -15.31 -8.66
CA PHE A 30 -4.75 -14.84 -8.52
C PHE A 30 -3.85 -15.92 -7.89
N ILE A 31 -4.28 -16.59 -6.82
CA ILE A 31 -3.50 -17.65 -6.17
C ILE A 31 -3.13 -18.77 -7.15
N TYR A 32 -4.06 -19.18 -8.01
CA TYR A 32 -3.85 -20.29 -8.95
C TYR A 32 -3.14 -19.91 -10.25
N THR A 33 -3.24 -18.65 -10.69
CA THR A 33 -2.75 -18.23 -12.02
C THR A 33 -1.66 -17.18 -11.98
N GLY A 34 -1.40 -16.57 -10.82
CA GLY A 34 -0.48 -15.45 -10.64
C GLY A 34 -0.90 -14.15 -11.31
N SER A 35 -2.09 -14.07 -11.92
CA SER A 35 -2.55 -12.88 -12.63
C SER A 35 -4.06 -12.71 -12.57
N VAL A 36 -4.52 -11.46 -12.50
CA VAL A 36 -5.95 -11.13 -12.48
C VAL A 36 -6.15 -9.71 -13.02
N GLN A 37 -7.29 -9.47 -13.67
CA GLN A 37 -7.71 -8.13 -14.07
C GLN A 37 -8.56 -7.53 -12.96
N ILE A 38 -8.18 -6.34 -12.50
CA ILE A 38 -8.84 -5.66 -11.38
C ILE A 38 -9.57 -4.44 -11.91
N ASN A 39 -10.86 -4.38 -11.62
CA ASN A 39 -11.74 -3.24 -11.85
C ASN A 39 -11.66 -2.25 -10.68
N SER A 40 -11.81 -0.96 -10.97
CA SER A 40 -11.71 0.10 -9.95
C SER A 40 -12.73 -0.09 -8.83
N GLU A 41 -13.96 -0.52 -9.16
CA GLU A 41 -15.05 -0.75 -8.22
C GLU A 41 -14.74 -1.80 -7.13
N ILE A 42 -13.96 -2.84 -7.45
CA ILE A 42 -13.61 -3.91 -6.50
C ILE A 42 -12.23 -3.71 -5.86
N SER A 43 -11.41 -2.82 -6.42
CA SER A 43 -9.99 -2.71 -6.11
C SER A 43 -9.71 -2.45 -4.62
N GLN A 44 -10.56 -1.67 -3.94
CA GLN A 44 -10.42 -1.39 -2.51
C GLN A 44 -10.78 -2.59 -1.63
N ASP A 45 -11.86 -3.32 -1.97
CA ASP A 45 -12.25 -4.53 -1.25
C ASP A 45 -11.23 -5.66 -1.45
N LEU A 46 -10.70 -5.76 -2.67
CA LEU A 46 -9.64 -6.70 -3.01
C LEU A 46 -8.32 -6.33 -2.34
N LEU A 47 -8.00 -5.04 -2.18
CA LEU A 47 -6.84 -4.59 -1.40
C LEU A 47 -6.94 -5.05 0.05
N ARG A 48 -8.11 -4.86 0.68
CA ARG A 48 -8.38 -5.30 2.06
C ARG A 48 -8.18 -6.81 2.21
N ALA A 49 -8.74 -7.60 1.30
CA ALA A 49 -8.58 -9.04 1.30
C ALA A 49 -7.11 -9.44 1.07
N ALA A 50 -6.42 -8.80 0.12
CA ALA A 50 -5.04 -9.09 -0.18
C ALA A 50 -4.11 -8.80 1.01
N ASP A 51 -4.35 -7.73 1.78
CA ASP A 51 -3.61 -7.44 3.02
C ASP A 51 -3.94 -8.48 4.10
N GLN A 52 -5.22 -8.78 4.32
CA GLN A 52 -5.67 -9.76 5.33
C GLN A 52 -5.09 -11.15 5.10
N TYR A 53 -4.98 -11.59 3.85
CA TYR A 53 -4.46 -12.91 3.47
C TYR A 53 -2.99 -12.88 3.03
N LEU A 54 -2.28 -11.77 3.24
CA LEU A 54 -0.84 -11.60 2.96
C LEU A 54 -0.45 -11.91 1.51
N LEU A 55 -1.30 -11.54 0.55
CA LEU A 55 -1.10 -11.74 -0.87
C LEU A 55 -0.41 -10.52 -1.50
N GLU A 56 0.89 -10.35 -1.21
CA GLU A 56 1.67 -9.17 -1.61
C GLU A 56 1.63 -8.84 -3.11
N GLY A 57 1.65 -9.87 -3.97
CA GLY A 57 1.55 -9.66 -5.42
C GLY A 57 0.20 -9.07 -5.84
N LEU A 58 -0.89 -9.59 -5.28
CA LEU A 58 -2.24 -9.10 -5.54
C LEU A 58 -2.44 -7.70 -4.96
N LYS A 59 -1.92 -7.47 -3.76
CA LYS A 59 -1.95 -6.19 -3.07
C LYS A 59 -1.35 -5.09 -3.94
N ARG A 60 -0.15 -5.31 -4.51
CA ARG A 60 0.50 -4.37 -5.43
C ARG A 60 -0.33 -4.08 -6.68
N LEU A 61 -1.02 -5.08 -7.24
CA LEU A 61 -1.91 -4.87 -8.39
C LEU A 61 -3.12 -3.99 -8.01
N CYS A 62 -3.70 -4.20 -6.82
CA CYS A 62 -4.77 -3.37 -6.30
C CYS A 62 -4.28 -1.93 -6.10
N GLU A 63 -3.12 -1.76 -5.45
CA GLU A 63 -2.49 -0.45 -5.22
C GLU A 63 -2.28 0.32 -6.53
N TYR A 64 -1.75 -0.34 -7.56
CA TYR A 64 -1.54 0.28 -8.87
C TYR A 64 -2.86 0.68 -9.54
N THR A 65 -3.92 -0.12 -9.37
CA THR A 65 -5.24 0.18 -9.92
C THR A 65 -5.85 1.40 -9.24
N ILE A 66 -5.86 1.42 -7.90
CA ILE A 66 -6.37 2.53 -7.09
C ILE A 66 -5.59 3.82 -7.35
N ALA A 67 -4.26 3.71 -7.47
CA ALA A 67 -3.37 4.84 -7.70
C ALA A 67 -3.71 5.65 -8.97
N LYS A 68 -4.31 5.02 -9.99
CA LYS A 68 -4.71 5.70 -11.24
C LYS A 68 -5.89 6.65 -11.06
N ASP A 69 -6.74 6.39 -10.08
CA ASP A 69 -7.98 7.14 -9.85
C ASP A 69 -7.80 8.21 -8.75
N VAL A 70 -6.58 8.37 -8.22
CA VAL A 70 -6.26 9.39 -7.22
C VAL A 70 -6.43 10.80 -7.80
N ASN A 71 -7.18 11.63 -7.09
CA ASN A 71 -7.47 13.00 -7.44
C ASN A 71 -7.60 13.88 -6.18
N LEU A 72 -7.79 15.19 -6.36
CA LEU A 72 -7.86 16.15 -5.25
C LEU A 72 -9.00 15.86 -4.26
N ASP A 73 -10.08 15.23 -4.71
CA ASP A 73 -11.28 14.97 -3.91
C ASP A 73 -11.14 13.70 -3.07
N ASN A 74 -10.47 12.66 -3.60
CA ASN A 74 -10.34 11.37 -2.92
C ASN A 74 -8.95 11.09 -2.30
N VAL A 75 -7.93 11.94 -2.52
CA VAL A 75 -6.55 11.64 -2.06
C VAL A 75 -6.46 11.44 -0.55
N SER A 76 -7.30 12.11 0.25
CA SER A 76 -7.36 11.90 1.69
C SER A 76 -7.82 10.48 2.03
N ASP A 77 -8.92 10.04 1.41
CA ASP A 77 -9.49 8.71 1.61
C ASP A 77 -8.53 7.62 1.12
N MET A 78 -7.85 7.87 -0.01
CA MET A 78 -6.87 6.92 -0.57
C MET A 78 -5.62 6.83 0.32
N TYR A 79 -5.21 7.92 0.95
CA TYR A 79 -4.13 7.91 1.92
C TYR A 79 -4.53 7.13 3.18
N ASP A 80 -5.73 7.34 3.72
CA ASP A 80 -6.27 6.59 4.85
C ASP A 80 -6.37 5.09 4.54
N LEU A 81 -6.87 4.75 3.34
CA LEU A 81 -6.92 3.37 2.85
C LEU A 81 -5.52 2.75 2.80
N SER A 82 -4.53 3.53 2.35
CA SER A 82 -3.14 3.08 2.27
C SER A 82 -2.50 2.83 3.64
N GLU A 83 -2.90 3.59 4.65
CA GLU A 83 -2.47 3.39 6.04
C GLU A 83 -3.15 2.16 6.65
N ALA A 84 -4.46 2.04 6.49
CA ALA A 84 -5.26 0.95 7.06
C ALA A 84 -4.83 -0.45 6.56
N PHE A 85 -4.46 -0.56 5.27
CA PHE A 85 -4.13 -1.85 4.63
C PHE A 85 -2.67 -1.96 4.22
N HIS A 86 -1.78 -1.22 4.89
CA HIS A 86 -0.33 -1.29 4.71
C HIS A 86 0.12 -1.20 3.23
N ALA A 87 -0.58 -0.43 2.41
CA ALA A 87 -0.39 -0.32 0.98
C ALA A 87 0.65 0.76 0.67
N VAL A 88 1.92 0.35 0.67
CA VAL A 88 3.08 1.25 0.62
C VAL A 88 3.20 1.98 -0.73
N SER A 89 2.97 1.29 -1.85
CA SER A 89 3.02 1.90 -3.18
C SER A 89 1.90 2.94 -3.35
N LEU A 90 0.68 2.62 -2.94
CA LEU A 90 -0.44 3.57 -2.96
C LEU A 90 -0.15 4.78 -2.07
N ARG A 91 0.41 4.56 -0.88
CA ARG A 91 0.79 5.62 0.05
C ARG A 91 1.78 6.59 -0.58
N HIS A 92 2.83 6.06 -1.22
CA HIS A 92 3.80 6.90 -1.92
C HIS A 92 3.15 7.71 -3.04
N THR A 93 2.25 7.11 -3.83
CA THR A 93 1.50 7.85 -4.85
C THR A 93 0.69 8.99 -4.24
N CYS A 94 -0.02 8.74 -3.14
CA CYS A 94 -0.80 9.77 -2.46
C CYS A 94 0.11 10.91 -1.97
N ILE A 95 1.26 10.60 -1.34
CA ILE A 95 2.21 11.61 -0.86
C ILE A 95 2.75 12.46 -2.02
N LEU A 96 3.14 11.83 -3.12
CA LEU A 96 3.64 12.53 -4.31
C LEU A 96 2.55 13.44 -4.91
N TYR A 97 1.31 12.95 -5.02
CA TYR A 97 0.19 13.73 -5.50
C TYR A 97 -0.12 14.93 -4.58
N ILE A 98 -0.02 14.74 -3.26
CA ILE A 98 -0.20 15.81 -2.28
C ILE A 98 0.89 16.87 -2.43
N LEU A 99 2.14 16.47 -2.64
CA LEU A 99 3.25 17.39 -2.87
C LEU A 99 3.09 18.18 -4.18
N GLU A 100 2.69 17.50 -5.26
CA GLU A 100 2.47 18.11 -6.56
C GLU A 100 1.36 19.17 -6.54
N HIS A 101 0.29 18.92 -5.77
CA HIS A 101 -0.87 19.80 -5.69
C HIS A 101 -1.03 20.50 -4.34
N PHE A 102 0.06 20.64 -3.59
CA PHE A 102 0.06 21.15 -2.20
C PHE A 102 -0.76 22.43 -2.02
N ASN A 103 -0.56 23.42 -2.90
CA ASN A 103 -1.28 24.69 -2.83
C ASN A 103 -2.80 24.54 -2.93
N LYS A 104 -3.29 23.59 -3.73
CA LYS A 104 -4.74 23.33 -3.90
C LYS A 104 -5.31 22.53 -2.75
N ILE A 105 -4.49 21.72 -2.08
CA ILE A 105 -4.91 20.89 -0.95
C ILE A 105 -4.97 21.73 0.32
N CYS A 106 -3.98 22.58 0.56
CA CYS A 106 -3.93 23.45 1.75
C CYS A 106 -5.09 24.46 1.84
N THR A 107 -5.74 24.79 0.71
CA THR A 107 -6.92 25.66 0.72
C THR A 107 -8.22 24.93 1.04
N ARG A 108 -8.23 23.59 1.02
CA ARG A 108 -9.40 22.78 1.35
C ARG A 108 -9.58 22.62 2.85
N ALA A 109 -10.83 22.61 3.31
CA ALA A 109 -11.18 22.29 4.69
C ALA A 109 -10.72 20.87 5.05
N GLY A 110 -10.18 20.67 6.25
CA GLY A 110 -9.70 19.37 6.72
C GLY A 110 -8.27 18.99 6.29
N SER A 111 -7.66 19.76 5.38
CA SER A 111 -6.29 19.49 4.89
C SER A 111 -5.22 19.52 5.99
N ALA A 112 -5.41 20.29 7.06
CA ALA A 112 -4.47 20.39 8.17
C ALA A 112 -4.16 19.02 8.81
N GLN A 113 -5.17 18.17 8.99
CA GLN A 113 -4.99 16.83 9.60
C GLN A 113 -4.23 15.89 8.66
N LEU A 114 -4.57 15.92 7.36
CA LEU A 114 -3.88 15.15 6.33
C LEU A 114 -2.40 15.54 6.26
N ILE A 115 -2.10 16.84 6.21
CA ILE A 115 -0.72 17.34 6.11
C ILE A 115 0.09 16.96 7.35
N GLN A 116 -0.49 17.03 8.56
CA GLN A 116 0.20 16.61 9.80
C GLN A 116 0.62 15.13 9.76
N ARG A 117 -0.19 14.25 9.16
CA ARG A 117 0.12 12.82 9.02
C ARG A 117 1.14 12.53 7.92
N VAL A 118 1.13 13.33 6.85
CA VAL A 118 2.02 13.15 5.69
C VAL A 118 3.43 13.71 5.94
N ILE A 119 3.59 14.75 6.78
CA ILE A 119 4.89 15.39 7.06
C ILE A 119 5.98 14.40 7.55
N PRO A 120 5.72 13.52 8.53
CA PRO A 120 6.72 12.54 8.98
C PRO A 120 7.24 11.64 7.86
N GLU A 121 6.35 11.21 6.95
CA GLU A 121 6.69 10.37 5.81
C GLU A 121 7.58 11.11 4.81
N ILE A 122 7.22 12.37 4.47
CA ILE A 122 8.05 13.22 3.61
C ILE A 122 9.44 13.41 4.23
N ARG A 123 9.50 13.72 5.53
CA ARG A 123 10.77 13.88 6.24
C ARG A 123 11.61 12.61 6.16
N ASN A 124 11.02 11.45 6.46
CA ASN A 124 11.71 10.16 6.39
C ASN A 124 12.24 9.89 4.98
N PHE A 125 11.43 10.14 3.96
CA PHE A 125 11.80 10.00 2.56
C PHE A 125 13.00 10.88 2.19
N LEU A 126 12.95 12.17 2.54
CA LEU A 126 14.03 13.12 2.29
C LEU A 126 15.30 12.77 3.07
N THR A 127 15.20 12.39 4.35
CA THR A 127 16.36 11.96 5.15
C THR A 127 17.01 10.73 4.53
N LYS A 128 16.23 9.75 4.07
CA LYS A 128 16.75 8.56 3.38
C LYS A 128 17.43 8.92 2.06
N ALA A 129 16.81 9.79 1.25
CA ALA A 129 17.36 10.24 -0.02
C ALA A 129 18.69 11.00 0.16
N LEU A 130 18.75 11.94 1.10
CA LEU A 130 19.95 12.74 1.41
C LEU A 130 21.09 11.92 2.04
N ASN A 131 20.76 10.90 2.82
CA ASN A 131 21.77 10.01 3.39
C ASN A 131 22.28 8.99 2.35
N SER A 132 21.43 8.55 1.42
CA SER A 132 21.84 7.67 0.32
C SER A 132 22.79 8.36 -0.65
N SER A 133 22.76 9.70 -0.77
CA SER A 133 23.72 10.48 -1.56
C SER A 133 25.07 10.73 -0.85
N ARG A 134 25.24 10.29 0.40
CA ARG A 134 26.44 10.50 1.22
C ARG A 134 27.33 9.24 1.37
N SER A 135 27.13 8.19 0.58
CA SER A 135 28.04 7.03 0.62
C SER A 135 29.49 7.47 0.34
N PRO A 136 30.46 7.21 1.23
CA PRO A 136 31.84 7.64 1.05
C PRO A 136 32.50 6.92 -0.13
N SER A 137 33.31 7.66 -0.89
CA SER A 137 34.13 7.13 -1.98
C SER A 137 35.13 6.09 -1.46
N PRO A 138 35.52 5.06 -2.26
CA PRO A 138 36.37 3.95 -1.80
C PRO A 138 37.86 4.30 -1.56
N SER A 139 38.22 5.58 -1.41
CA SER A 139 39.61 6.06 -1.48
C SER A 139 40.44 5.91 -0.20
N ASP A 140 39.86 5.52 0.94
CA ASP A 140 40.59 5.44 2.22
C ASP A 140 40.86 3.99 2.68
N ARG A 141 41.31 3.09 1.79
CA ARG A 141 41.79 1.74 2.17
C ARG A 141 43.30 1.54 2.13
N ASN A 142 44.09 2.53 1.67
CA ASN A 142 45.54 2.37 1.53
C ASN A 142 46.32 3.36 2.40
N SER A 143 46.34 3.14 3.72
CA SER A 143 47.32 3.80 4.60
C SER A 143 47.52 3.11 5.94
N GLN A 144 47.43 1.77 6.00
CA GLN A 144 48.05 0.98 7.08
C GLN A 144 48.57 -0.35 6.51
N THR A 145 49.76 -0.31 5.92
CA THR A 145 50.72 -1.42 5.86
C THR A 145 52.09 -0.86 6.22
#